data_AF-A0A559TR53-F1
#
_entry.id   AF-A0A559TR53-F1
#
_cell.length_a   1.000
_cell.length_b   1.000
_cell.length_c   1.000
_cell.angle_alpha   90.00
_cell.angle_beta   90.00
_cell.angle_gamma   90.00
#
_symmetry.space_group_name_H-M   'P 1'
#
loop_
_entity.id
_entity.type
_entity.pdbx_description
1 polymer ?
#
loop_
_entity_poly.entity_id
_entity_poly.type
_entity_poly.pdbx_seq_one_letter_code
_entity_poly.pdbx_strand_id
1 'polypeptide(L)'
;MTKIGVHRLKLSTVWHGEGCTVGGLVMGYGAKGLASSPAGKRAAVRAIQDHIEPETRKAGNRADEETAAAVRAFGARDGDGWLTSTALRKAHETWDDQVRNLMARLGSERDALGSANTVLTAADLAAGARVRQLSPLDRY
;
A
#
# COMPACT_ATOMS: atom_id res chain seq x y z
N MET A 1 5.05 45.08 4.79
CA MET A 1 3.84 44.91 3.98
C MET A 1 3.96 43.62 3.18
N THR A 2 2.96 42.78 3.40
CA THR A 2 2.73 41.37 3.06
C THR A 2 2.76 41.04 1.56
N LYS A 3 3.33 39.88 1.19
CA LYS A 3 2.65 38.79 0.46
C LYS A 3 3.60 37.60 0.20
N ILE A 4 3.54 36.60 1.08
CA ILE A 4 4.01 35.23 0.81
C ILE A 4 2.88 34.53 0.07
N GLY A 5 3.04 34.36 -1.24
CA GLY A 5 2.14 33.59 -2.08
C GLY A 5 2.37 32.10 -1.85
N VAL A 6 1.55 31.49 -0.98
CA VAL A 6 1.48 30.04 -0.80
C VAL A 6 0.91 29.44 -2.07
N HIS A 7 1.78 28.99 -2.98
CA HIS A 7 1.39 28.09 -4.06
C HIS A 7 1.09 26.71 -3.47
N ARG A 8 -0.17 26.55 -3.04
CA ARG A 8 -0.82 25.28 -2.78
C ARG A 8 -0.83 24.48 -4.09
N LEU A 9 0.20 23.66 -4.30
CA LEU A 9 0.23 22.64 -5.34
C LEU A 9 -1.01 21.76 -5.17
N LYS A 10 -1.87 21.76 -6.19
CA LYS A 10 -3.03 20.89 -6.32
C LYS A 10 -2.54 19.44 -6.49
N LEU A 11 -2.32 18.73 -5.39
CA LEU A 11 -2.42 17.26 -5.38
C LEU A 11 -3.86 16.90 -5.01
N SER A 12 -4.76 16.98 -5.98
CA SER A 12 -6.14 16.52 -5.82
C SER A 12 -6.73 16.14 -7.17
N THR A 13 -6.17 15.10 -7.82
CA THR A 13 -6.75 14.57 -9.06
C THR A 13 -6.56 13.07 -9.28
N VAL A 14 -6.33 12.26 -8.24
CA VAL A 14 -6.46 10.79 -8.35
C VAL A 14 -7.30 10.28 -7.18
N TRP A 15 -8.55 10.73 -7.13
CA TRP A 15 -9.67 10.09 -6.44
C TRP A 15 -10.95 10.66 -7.06
N HIS A 16 -11.17 10.39 -8.35
CA HIS A 16 -12.52 10.50 -8.93
C HIS A 16 -13.19 9.13 -8.78
N GLY A 17 -13.73 8.90 -7.58
CA GLY A 17 -14.81 7.94 -7.35
C GLY A 17 -16.09 8.74 -7.24
N GLU A 18 -16.71 9.04 -8.37
CA GLU A 18 -17.96 9.80 -8.45
C GLU A 18 -19.11 8.99 -7.82
N GLY A 19 -19.90 9.67 -6.96
CA GLY A 19 -21.36 9.51 -6.89
C GLY A 19 -21.92 8.33 -6.11
N CYS A 20 -22.07 8.51 -4.80
CA CYS A 20 -23.10 7.82 -4.02
C CYS A 20 -24.46 8.46 -4.36
N THR A 21 -25.29 7.86 -5.22
CA THR A 21 -26.70 8.27 -5.40
C THR A 21 -27.61 7.27 -4.71
N VAL A 22 -28.11 7.66 -3.53
CA VAL A 22 -29.23 6.99 -2.87
C VAL A 22 -30.51 7.52 -3.50
N GLY A 23 -31.25 6.67 -4.20
CA GLY A 23 -32.61 7.00 -4.66
C GLY A 23 -33.13 6.06 -5.74
N GLY A 24 -34.14 5.27 -5.38
CA GLY A 24 -35.03 4.61 -6.34
C GLY A 24 -35.09 3.09 -6.19
N LEU A 25 -36.14 2.60 -5.53
CA LEU A 25 -36.62 1.23 -5.63
C LEU A 25 -36.79 0.83 -7.10
N VAL A 26 -35.92 -0.04 -7.60
CA VAL A 26 -36.19 -0.85 -8.79
C VAL A 26 -35.76 -2.27 -8.47
N MET A 27 -36.77 -3.15 -8.33
CA MET A 27 -36.59 -4.60 -8.34
C MET A 27 -36.06 -5.01 -9.71
N GLY A 28 -34.74 -5.21 -9.79
CA GLY A 28 -34.06 -5.76 -10.93
C GLY A 28 -32.76 -6.36 -10.43
N TYR A 29 -32.57 -7.67 -10.62
CA TYR A 29 -31.30 -8.35 -10.34
C TYR A 29 -30.23 -7.80 -11.30
N GLY A 30 -29.69 -6.63 -10.98
CA GLY A 30 -28.54 -6.06 -11.64
C GLY A 30 -27.34 -6.94 -11.34
N ALA A 31 -26.56 -7.26 -12.38
CA ALA A 31 -25.30 -7.98 -12.28
C ALA A 31 -24.39 -7.29 -11.25
N LYS A 32 -24.47 -7.72 -9.99
CA LYS A 32 -23.47 -7.35 -8.99
C LYS A 32 -22.25 -8.19 -9.33
N GLY A 33 -21.38 -7.65 -10.17
CA GLY A 33 -20.02 -8.14 -10.29
C GLY A 33 -19.40 -8.26 -8.89
N LEU A 34 -18.38 -9.11 -8.75
CA LEU A 34 -17.69 -9.30 -7.47
C LEU A 34 -17.37 -7.93 -6.84
N ALA A 35 -17.44 -7.83 -5.51
CA ALA A 35 -17.07 -6.61 -4.76
C ALA A 35 -15.59 -6.20 -4.93
N SER A 36 -14.83 -6.91 -5.77
CA SER A 36 -13.42 -6.68 -6.03
C SER A 36 -13.09 -6.95 -7.49
N SER A 37 -12.27 -6.10 -8.12
CA SER A 37 -11.87 -6.23 -9.53
C SER A 37 -10.44 -6.76 -9.69
N PRO A 38 -10.18 -7.65 -10.67
CA PRO A 38 -8.82 -8.10 -11.00
C PRO A 38 -7.87 -6.94 -11.37
N ALA A 39 -8.37 -5.95 -12.12
CA ALA A 39 -7.60 -4.76 -12.49
C ALA A 39 -7.19 -3.94 -11.26
N GLY A 40 -8.10 -3.76 -10.29
CA GLY A 40 -7.81 -3.05 -9.04
C GLY A 40 -6.75 -3.76 -8.21
N LYS A 41 -6.84 -5.09 -8.07
CA LYS A 41 -5.81 -5.87 -7.35
C LYS A 41 -4.43 -5.77 -8.02
N ARG A 42 -4.36 -5.86 -9.36
CA ARG A 42 -3.09 -5.68 -10.09
C ARG A 42 -2.52 -4.27 -9.93
N ALA A 43 -3.36 -3.25 -9.96
CA ALA A 43 -2.94 -1.87 -9.72
C ALA A 43 -2.40 -1.69 -8.30
N ALA A 44 -3.06 -2.27 -7.29
CA ALA A 44 -2.59 -2.24 -5.91
C ALA A 44 -1.24 -2.96 -5.74
N VAL A 45 -1.07 -4.15 -6.32
CA VAL A 45 0.21 -4.88 -6.30
C VAL A 45 1.34 -4.03 -6.91
N ARG A 46 1.10 -3.41 -8.07
CA ARG A 46 2.07 -2.50 -8.71
C ARG A 46 2.37 -1.29 -7.84
N ALA A 47 1.36 -0.65 -7.26
CA ALA A 47 1.57 0.49 -6.38
C ALA A 47 2.44 0.12 -5.17
N ILE A 48 2.21 -1.05 -4.56
CA ILE A 48 3.04 -1.54 -3.45
C ILE A 48 4.49 -1.79 -3.91
N GLN A 49 4.67 -2.50 -5.03
CA GLN A 49 5.97 -2.88 -5.55
C GLN A 49 6.80 -1.69 -6.06
N ASP A 50 6.18 -0.79 -6.82
CA ASP A 50 6.88 0.22 -7.61
C ASP A 50 7.07 1.53 -6.83
N HIS A 51 6.21 1.81 -5.84
CA HIS A 51 6.20 3.08 -5.13
C HIS A 51 6.32 2.90 -3.61
N ILE A 52 5.39 2.17 -2.99
CA ILE A 52 5.29 2.13 -1.52
C ILE A 52 6.50 1.42 -0.91
N GLU A 53 6.87 0.22 -1.37
CA GLU A 53 8.02 -0.50 -0.83
C GLU A 53 9.36 0.27 -1.02
N PRO A 54 9.69 0.78 -2.22
CA PRO A 54 10.94 1.53 -2.43
C PRO A 54 11.00 2.82 -1.62
N GLU A 55 9.93 3.62 -1.60
CA GLU A 55 9.90 4.89 -0.89
C GLU A 55 9.93 4.70 0.62
N THR A 56 9.21 3.69 1.14
CA THR A 56 9.26 3.32 2.56
C THR A 56 10.67 2.91 2.97
N ARG A 57 11.33 2.06 2.17
CA ARG A 57 12.71 1.64 2.41
C ARG A 57 13.67 2.84 2.38
N LYS A 58 13.51 3.73 1.41
CA LYS A 58 14.36 4.94 1.30
C LYS A 58 14.19 5.86 2.51
N ALA A 59 12.96 6.07 2.96
CA ALA A 59 12.69 6.87 4.15
C ALA A 59 13.28 6.23 5.41
N GLY A 60 13.16 4.90 5.55
CA GLY A 60 13.85 4.13 6.59
C GLY A 60 15.36 4.35 6.56
N ASN A 61 16.02 3.98 5.46
CA ASN A 61 17.48 4.16 5.35
C ASN A 61 17.95 5.58 5.67
N ARG A 62 17.17 6.61 5.30
CA ARG A 62 17.51 8.00 5.63
C ARG A 62 17.48 8.26 7.13
N ALA A 63 16.45 7.80 7.81
CA ALA A 63 16.35 7.96 9.26
C ALA A 63 17.37 7.08 10.01
N ASP A 64 17.79 5.93 9.44
CA ASP A 64 18.92 5.14 9.96
C ASP A 64 20.21 5.98 9.95
N GLU A 65 20.55 6.56 8.80
CA GLU A 65 21.76 7.36 8.63
C GLU A 65 21.79 8.57 9.56
N GLU A 66 20.68 9.32 9.64
CA GLU A 66 20.57 10.52 10.48
C GLU A 66 20.67 10.17 11.97
N THR A 67 20.00 9.10 12.40
CA THR A 67 20.01 8.69 13.81
C THR A 67 21.36 8.10 14.21
N ALA A 68 22.00 7.31 13.35
CA ALA A 68 23.35 6.81 13.58
C ALA A 68 24.37 7.96 13.69
N ALA A 69 24.26 9.00 12.87
CA ALA A 69 25.09 10.19 12.97
C ALA A 69 24.89 10.92 14.30
N ALA A 70 23.63 11.09 14.75
CA ALA A 70 23.31 11.70 16.02
C ALA A 70 23.85 10.90 17.22
N VAL A 71 23.71 9.57 17.22
CA VAL A 71 24.27 8.69 18.26
C VAL A 71 25.78 8.87 18.38
N ARG A 72 26.51 8.94 17.25
CA ARG A 72 27.96 9.18 17.24
C ARG A 72 28.33 10.56 17.79
N ALA A 73 27.60 11.59 17.38
CA ALA A 73 27.83 12.96 17.85
C ALA A 73 27.64 13.10 19.37
N PHE A 74 26.62 12.44 19.93
CA PHE A 74 26.39 12.44 21.38
C PHE A 74 27.33 11.52 22.16
N GLY A 75 28.00 10.56 21.51
CA GLY A 75 28.97 9.68 22.17
C GLY A 75 30.37 10.28 22.35
N ALA A 76 30.77 11.27 21.55
CA ALA A 76 32.19 11.61 21.36
C ALA A 76 32.80 12.67 22.30
N ARG A 77 32.06 13.18 23.30
CA ARG A 77 32.46 14.40 24.01
C ARG A 77 33.02 14.10 25.41
N ASP A 78 34.29 13.69 25.52
CA ASP A 78 35.09 13.80 26.77
C ASP A 78 35.22 12.55 27.66
N GLY A 79 34.89 11.34 27.19
CA GLY A 79 35.30 10.08 27.82
C GLY A 79 34.17 9.13 28.25
N ASP A 80 33.00 9.67 28.62
CA ASP A 80 31.84 8.86 29.06
C ASP A 80 30.60 8.99 28.15
N GLY A 81 30.64 9.85 27.13
CA GLY A 81 29.52 10.09 26.22
C GLY A 81 28.28 10.66 26.94
N TRP A 82 27.33 11.20 26.18
CA TRP A 82 26.09 11.71 26.76
C TRP A 82 25.13 10.53 26.99
N LEU A 83 24.44 10.50 28.14
CA LEU A 83 23.41 9.48 28.44
C LEU A 83 22.36 9.37 27.31
N THR A 84 22.08 10.48 26.65
CA THR A 84 21.17 10.57 25.48
C THR A 84 21.61 9.69 24.32
N SER A 85 22.91 9.45 24.11
CA SER A 85 23.41 8.59 23.03
C SER A 85 22.94 7.14 23.17
N THR A 86 22.91 6.62 24.40
CA THR A 86 22.44 5.26 24.70
C THR A 86 20.93 5.14 24.60
N ALA A 87 20.19 6.13 25.12
CA ALA A 87 18.74 6.17 24.99
C ALA A 87 18.31 6.28 23.51
N LEU A 88 18.99 7.13 22.74
CA LEU A 88 18.74 7.31 21.30
C LEU A 88 19.06 6.03 20.51
N ARG A 89 20.18 5.37 20.80
CA ARG A 89 20.53 4.09 20.17
C ARG A 89 19.44 3.03 20.38
N LYS A 90 18.94 2.88 21.62
CA LYS A 90 17.88 1.91 21.92
C LYS A 90 16.56 2.24 21.22
N ALA A 91 16.20 3.53 21.16
CA ALA A 91 15.03 3.98 20.43
C ALA A 91 15.18 3.70 18.92
N HIS A 92 16.38 3.91 18.37
CA HIS A 92 16.70 3.62 16.98
C HIS A 92 16.58 2.12 16.66
N GLU A 93 17.16 1.24 17.48
CA GLU A 93 17.03 -0.22 17.33
C GLU A 93 15.56 -0.67 17.30
N THR A 94 14.73 -0.10 18.19
CA THR A 94 13.29 -0.41 18.24
C THR A 94 12.58 0.05 16.97
N TRP A 95 12.94 1.22 16.46
CA TRP A 95 12.34 1.75 15.24
C TRP A 95 12.80 0.96 14.00
N ASP A 96 14.05 0.51 13.93
CA ASP A 96 14.55 -0.38 12.85
C ASP A 96 13.73 -1.66 12.80
N ASP A 97 13.48 -2.29 13.96
CA ASP A 97 12.63 -3.47 14.05
C ASP A 97 11.21 -3.21 13.55
N GLN A 98 10.65 -2.04 13.86
CA GLN A 98 9.33 -1.62 13.37
C GLN A 98 9.32 -1.43 11.85
N VAL A 99 10.34 -0.79 11.29
CA VAL A 99 10.48 -0.60 9.83
C VAL A 99 10.63 -1.95 9.14
N ARG A 100 11.45 -2.86 9.67
CA ARG A 100 11.60 -4.22 9.13
C ARG A 100 10.29 -5.00 9.14
N ASN A 101 9.53 -4.93 10.23
CA ASN A 101 8.23 -5.56 10.33
C ASN A 101 7.21 -4.96 9.34
N LEU A 102 7.21 -3.63 9.18
CA LEU A 102 6.38 -2.95 8.17
C LEU A 102 6.72 -3.44 6.75
N MET A 103 8.00 -3.51 6.40
CA MET A 103 8.45 -3.97 5.09
C MET A 103 8.07 -5.44 4.84
N ALA A 104 8.17 -6.31 5.85
CA ALA A 104 7.72 -7.69 5.77
C ALA A 104 6.20 -7.77 5.53
N ARG A 105 5.42 -6.95 6.24
CA ARG A 105 3.96 -6.91 6.07
C ARG A 105 3.55 -6.40 4.70
N LEU A 106 4.20 -5.37 4.17
CA LEU A 106 3.96 -4.87 2.81
C LEU A 106 4.22 -5.94 1.75
N GLY A 107 5.32 -6.68 1.87
CA GLY A 107 5.61 -7.81 0.98
C GLY A 107 4.54 -8.91 1.06
N SER A 108 4.11 -9.26 2.28
CA SER A 108 3.04 -10.23 2.48
C SER A 108 1.69 -9.78 1.90
N GLU A 109 1.33 -8.51 2.08
CA GLU A 109 0.09 -7.93 1.53
C GLU A 109 0.12 -7.92 -0.01
N ARG A 110 1.24 -7.56 -0.62
CA ARG A 110 1.45 -7.63 -2.07
C ARG A 110 1.22 -9.05 -2.58
N ASP A 111 1.85 -10.03 -1.94
CA ASP A 111 1.77 -11.43 -2.36
C ASP A 111 0.35 -11.98 -2.17
N ALA A 112 -0.33 -11.62 -1.08
CA ALA A 112 -1.73 -11.98 -0.82
C ALA A 112 -2.68 -11.38 -1.87
N LEU A 113 -2.50 -10.11 -2.26
CA LEU A 113 -3.29 -9.48 -3.32
C LEU A 113 -3.06 -10.14 -4.68
N GLY A 114 -1.80 -10.49 -4.99
CA GLY A 114 -1.44 -11.23 -6.19
C GLY A 114 -2.12 -12.60 -6.24
N SER A 115 -2.04 -13.36 -5.14
CA SER A 115 -2.68 -14.66 -5.00
C SER A 115 -4.20 -14.57 -5.14
N ALA A 116 -4.84 -13.62 -4.46
CA ALA A 116 -6.28 -13.39 -4.55
C ALA A 116 -6.73 -13.05 -5.98
N ASN A 117 -5.94 -12.29 -6.74
CA ASN A 117 -6.21 -12.03 -8.15
C ASN A 117 -6.20 -13.31 -8.97
N THR A 118 -5.20 -14.18 -8.77
CA THR A 118 -5.07 -15.46 -9.49
C THR A 118 -6.24 -16.39 -9.19
N VAL A 119 -6.55 -16.60 -7.90
CA VAL A 119 -7.63 -17.51 -7.46
C VAL A 119 -8.98 -17.07 -7.99
N LEU A 120 -9.33 -15.78 -7.86
CA LEU A 120 -10.62 -15.28 -8.31
C LEU A 120 -10.75 -15.31 -9.84
N THR A 121 -9.68 -14.96 -10.57
CA THR A 121 -9.69 -15.05 -12.04
C THR A 121 -9.87 -16.49 -12.52
N ALA A 122 -9.21 -17.46 -11.89
CA ALA A 122 -9.37 -18.88 -12.21
C ALA A 122 -10.79 -19.37 -11.91
N ALA A 123 -11.38 -18.95 -10.78
CA ALA A 123 -12.75 -19.27 -10.43
C ALA A 123 -13.75 -18.71 -11.46
N ASP A 124 -13.57 -17.47 -11.91
CA ASP A 124 -14.41 -16.84 -12.93
C ASP A 124 -14.36 -17.59 -14.27
N LEU A 125 -13.15 -17.98 -14.71
CA LEU A 125 -12.97 -18.77 -15.94
C LEU A 125 -13.64 -20.14 -15.85
N ALA A 126 -13.48 -20.83 -14.71
CA ALA A 126 -14.10 -22.13 -14.48
C ALA A 126 -15.63 -22.04 -14.44
N ALA A 127 -16.17 -21.01 -13.80
CA ALA A 127 -17.60 -20.74 -13.78
C ALA A 127 -18.14 -20.48 -15.21
N GLY A 128 -17.46 -19.62 -15.98
CA GLY A 128 -17.81 -19.34 -17.37
C GLY A 128 -17.79 -20.60 -18.26
N ALA A 129 -16.77 -21.44 -18.12
CA ALA A 129 -16.67 -22.69 -18.86
C ALA A 129 -17.82 -23.66 -18.56
N ARG A 130 -18.22 -23.79 -17.29
CA ARG A 130 -19.36 -24.63 -16.89
C ARG A 130 -20.68 -24.13 -17.42
N VAL A 131 -20.93 -22.82 -17.36
CA VAL A 131 -22.15 -22.21 -17.92
C VAL A 131 -22.21 -22.44 -19.42
N ARG A 132 -21.08 -22.29 -20.11
CA ARG A 132 -20.96 -22.52 -21.55
C ARG A 132 -21.27 -23.96 -21.93
N GLN A 133 -20.73 -24.94 -21.20
CA GLN A 133 -21.03 -26.38 -21.42
C GLN A 133 -22.51 -26.73 -21.25
N LEU A 134 -23.22 -26.06 -20.34
CA LEU A 134 -24.65 -26.29 -20.11
C LEU A 134 -25.55 -25.51 -21.07
N SER A 135 -24.99 -24.55 -21.81
CA SER A 135 -25.75 -23.67 -22.70
C SER A 135 -26.28 -24.45 -23.92
N PRO A 136 -27.60 -24.40 -24.20
CA PRO A 136 -28.15 -24.93 -25.45
C PRO A 136 -27.65 -24.19 -26.70
N LEU A 137 -27.12 -22.97 -26.54
CA LEU A 137 -26.65 -22.14 -27.66
C LEU A 137 -25.33 -22.62 -28.27
N ASP A 138 -24.56 -23.45 -27.58
CA ASP A 138 -23.35 -24.09 -28.12
C ASP A 138 -23.67 -25.45 -28.81
N ARG A 139 -24.94 -25.88 -28.84
CA ARG A 139 -25.40 -27.12 -29.51
C ARG A 139 -26.02 -26.89 -30.90
N TYR A 140 -26.04 -25.65 -31.39
CA TYR A 140 -26.48 -25.26 -32.73
C TYR A 140 -25.39 -24.45 -33.41
#